data_AF-A0A7C0V999-F1
#
_entry.id   AF-A0A7C0V999-F1
#
_cell.length_a   1.000
_cell.length_b   1.000
_cell.length_c   1.000
_cell.angle_alpha   90.00
_cell.angle_beta   90.00
_cell.angle_gamma   90.00
#
_symmetry.space_group_name_H-M   'P 1'
#
loop_
_entity.id
_entity.type
_entity.pdbx_description
1 polymer ?
#
loop_
_entity_poly.entity_id
_entity_poly.type
_entity_poly.pdbx_seq_one_letter_code
_entity_poly.pdbx_strand_id
1 'polypeptide(L)'
;IEKLSPEKKREYLLNILNRPLRVCGMVKNVGEPGGGPFWIEEDDGSMSVQIVESAQINMEMPEQKRIWESSTHFNPVDIVCALRDMDGRSYDLRKFCDRYAWFVTIKSKDGVDIKAIERPGLWNGSMAYWNSVFVEVPSDTFSPVKKVLDLLRPLHQKKG
;
A
#
# COMPACT_ATOMS: atom_id res chain seq x y z
N ILE A 1 2.23 22.16 12.14
CA ILE A 1 0.82 22.51 12.47
C ILE A 1 0.72 23.44 13.69
N GLU A 2 1.44 23.18 14.78
CA GLU A 2 1.28 23.89 16.06
C GLU A 2 1.39 25.41 15.97
N LYS A 3 2.25 25.93 15.09
CA LYS A 3 2.50 27.37 14.87
C LYS A 3 1.51 28.06 13.92
N LEU A 4 0.54 27.34 13.35
CA LEU A 4 -0.45 27.91 12.42
C LEU A 4 -1.56 28.66 13.19
N SER A 5 -2.14 29.68 12.56
CA SER A 5 -3.36 30.33 13.06
C SER A 5 -4.53 29.33 13.09
N PRO A 6 -5.57 29.56 13.91
CA PRO A 6 -6.75 28.68 13.96
C PRO A 6 -7.38 28.43 12.59
N GLU A 7 -7.45 29.44 11.73
CA GLU A 7 -8.02 29.36 10.39
C GLU A 7 -7.18 28.46 9.49
N LYS A 8 -5.86 28.64 9.50
CA LYS A 8 -4.92 27.81 8.73
C LYS A 8 -4.89 26.37 9.24
N LYS A 9 -5.05 26.14 10.54
CA LYS A 9 -5.19 24.80 11.12
C LYS A 9 -6.46 24.13 10.62
N ARG A 10 -7.59 24.84 10.64
CA ARG A 10 -8.88 24.34 10.14
C ARG A 10 -8.78 23.96 8.66
N GLU A 11 -8.24 24.84 7.83
CA GLU A 11 -8.06 24.58 6.40
C GLU A 11 -7.17 23.36 6.15
N TYR A 12 -6.03 23.28 6.85
CA TYR A 12 -5.12 22.13 6.76
C TYR A 12 -5.81 20.81 7.13
N LEU A 13 -6.54 20.77 8.24
CA LEU A 13 -7.26 19.57 8.68
C LEU A 13 -8.35 19.18 7.67
N LEU A 14 -9.12 20.15 7.16
CA LEU A 14 -10.11 19.89 6.13
C LEU A 14 -9.49 19.32 4.85
N ASN A 15 -8.33 19.81 4.44
CA ASN A 15 -7.61 19.28 3.28
C ASN A 15 -7.10 17.84 3.47
N ILE A 16 -6.83 17.41 4.72
CA ILE A 16 -6.49 16.01 5.02
C ILE A 16 -7.74 15.14 5.07
N LEU A 17 -8.80 15.61 5.73
CA LEU A 17 -10.03 14.84 5.85
C LEU A 17 -10.75 14.68 4.51
N ASN A 18 -10.66 15.69 3.63
CA ASN A 18 -11.27 15.69 2.30
C ASN A 18 -10.34 15.07 1.24
N ARG A 19 -9.92 13.83 1.48
CA ARG A 19 -9.15 13.00 0.53
C ARG A 19 -9.96 11.75 0.19
N PRO A 20 -9.72 11.11 -0.97
CA PRO A 20 -10.25 9.77 -1.22
C PRO A 20 -9.86 8.80 -0.10
N LEU A 21 -10.75 7.88 0.22
CA LEU A 21 -10.56 6.88 1.28
C LEU A 21 -10.39 5.50 0.66
N ARG A 22 -9.48 4.70 1.22
CA ARG A 22 -9.39 3.27 0.98
C ARG A 22 -9.44 2.50 2.29
N VAL A 23 -10.27 1.46 2.32
CA VAL A 23 -10.27 0.45 3.38
C VAL A 23 -9.62 -0.79 2.80
N CYS A 24 -8.49 -1.19 3.37
CA CYS A 24 -7.68 -2.30 2.87
C CYS A 24 -7.79 -3.46 3.86
N GLY A 25 -8.28 -4.60 3.37
CA GLY A 25 -8.23 -5.86 4.11
C GLY A 25 -6.78 -6.27 4.36
N MET A 26 -6.51 -6.84 5.53
CA MET A 26 -5.21 -7.36 5.91
C MET A 26 -5.40 -8.78 6.43
N VAL A 27 -4.60 -9.71 5.93
CA VAL A 27 -4.64 -11.12 6.36
C VAL A 27 -3.32 -11.47 7.05
N LYS A 28 -3.36 -12.39 8.02
CA LYS A 28 -2.15 -12.85 8.70
C LYS A 28 -1.17 -13.46 7.70
N ASN A 29 0.09 -13.05 7.82
CA ASN A 29 1.13 -13.54 6.94
C ASN A 29 1.57 -14.96 7.35
N VAL A 30 1.36 -15.91 6.45
CA VAL A 30 1.77 -17.33 6.60
C VAL A 30 2.98 -17.67 5.73
N GLY A 31 3.81 -16.66 5.41
CA GLY A 31 4.99 -16.77 4.54
C GLY A 31 4.71 -16.43 3.08
N GLU A 32 3.59 -15.77 2.79
CA GLU A 32 3.21 -15.36 1.44
C GLU A 32 3.90 -14.04 1.07
N PRO A 33 4.52 -13.92 -0.12
CA PRO A 33 5.08 -12.65 -0.57
C PRO A 33 3.97 -11.64 -0.87
N GLY A 34 4.10 -10.41 -0.39
CA GLY A 34 3.11 -9.36 -0.61
C GLY A 34 3.48 -8.07 0.11
N GLY A 35 2.75 -6.99 -0.20
CA GLY A 35 2.87 -5.72 0.51
C GLY A 35 2.24 -5.80 1.91
N GLY A 36 2.89 -5.20 2.90
CA GLY A 36 2.44 -5.19 4.30
C GLY A 36 1.99 -3.80 4.76
N PRO A 37 1.23 -3.70 5.86
CA PRO A 37 0.87 -2.42 6.46
C PRO A 37 2.05 -1.82 7.22
N PHE A 38 2.50 -0.63 6.82
CA PHE A 38 3.58 0.08 7.51
C PHE A 38 3.29 1.57 7.66
N TRP A 39 3.91 2.17 8.67
CA TRP A 39 4.04 3.62 8.76
C TRP A 39 5.18 4.10 7.87
N ILE A 40 4.94 5.17 7.13
CA ILE A 40 5.93 5.91 6.37
C ILE A 40 6.06 7.30 6.98
N GLU A 41 7.29 7.72 7.22
CA GLU A 41 7.63 9.11 7.51
C GLU A 41 7.91 9.82 6.18
N GLU A 42 7.13 10.85 5.89
CA GLU A 42 7.29 11.69 4.71
C GLU A 42 8.40 12.73 4.92
N ASP A 43 8.89 13.35 3.84
CA ASP A 43 9.97 14.36 3.90
C ASP A 43 9.64 15.57 4.80
N ASP A 44 8.35 15.86 5.00
CA ASP A 44 7.87 16.94 5.86
C ASP A 44 7.71 16.54 7.34
N GLY A 45 8.11 15.31 7.69
CA GLY A 45 7.98 14.70 9.01
C GLY A 45 6.57 14.24 9.35
N SER A 46 5.63 14.28 8.40
CA SER A 46 4.31 13.69 8.60
C SER A 46 4.37 12.16 8.50
N MET A 47 3.44 11.49 9.17
CA MET A 47 3.35 10.03 9.19
C MET A 47 2.09 9.58 8.45
N SER A 48 2.24 8.63 7.53
CA SER A 48 1.13 8.03 6.78
C SER A 48 1.18 6.50 6.87
N VAL A 49 0.02 5.83 6.76
CA VAL A 49 -0.02 4.36 6.69
C VAL A 49 -0.16 3.90 5.25
N GLN A 50 0.72 3.00 4.81
CA GLN A 50 0.86 2.57 3.42
C GLN A 50 1.03 1.04 3.32
N ILE A 51 0.84 0.50 2.12
CA ILE A 51 0.99 -0.94 1.83
C ILE A 51 2.36 -1.18 1.23
N VAL A 52 3.42 -1.25 2.03
CA VAL A 52 4.81 -1.25 1.55
C VAL A 52 5.24 -2.62 1.04
N GLU A 53 5.90 -2.65 -0.12
CA GLU A 53 6.46 -3.85 -0.71
C GLU A 53 7.97 -3.98 -0.42
N SER A 54 8.48 -5.21 -0.47
CA SER A 54 9.90 -5.47 -0.17
C SER A 54 10.86 -4.72 -1.09
N ALA A 55 10.45 -4.43 -2.33
CA ALA A 55 11.23 -3.65 -3.30
C ALA A 55 11.46 -2.19 -2.89
N GLN A 56 10.68 -1.68 -1.93
CA GLN A 56 10.80 -0.32 -1.40
C GLN A 56 11.64 -0.26 -0.12
N ILE A 57 12.08 -1.40 0.41
CA ILE A 57 12.81 -1.50 1.67
C ILE A 57 14.29 -1.74 1.40
N ASN A 58 15.16 -0.99 2.07
CA ASN A 58 16.59 -1.25 2.08
C ASN A 58 16.92 -2.36 3.08
N MET A 59 17.02 -3.60 2.58
CA MET A 59 17.33 -4.77 3.40
C MET A 59 18.75 -4.77 4.00
N GLU A 60 19.65 -3.93 3.47
CA GLU A 60 21.00 -3.75 4.04
C GLU A 60 20.97 -2.84 5.28
N MET A 61 19.88 -2.10 5.50
CA MET A 61 19.71 -1.25 6.68
C MET A 61 19.07 -2.06 7.82
N PRO A 62 19.79 -2.32 8.94
CA PRO A 62 19.31 -3.22 9.99
C PRO A 62 18.00 -2.78 10.64
N GLU A 63 17.75 -1.48 10.72
CA GLU A 63 16.52 -0.93 11.27
C GLU A 63 15.31 -1.19 10.38
N GLN A 64 15.41 -0.87 9.08
CA GLN A 64 14.33 -1.13 8.13
C GLN A 64 14.03 -2.62 8.00
N LYS A 65 15.08 -3.45 7.97
CA LYS A 65 14.94 -4.90 7.98
C LYS A 65 14.18 -5.40 9.20
N ARG A 66 14.51 -4.91 10.40
CA ARG A 66 13.82 -5.28 11.64
C ARG A 66 12.34 -4.89 11.62
N ILE A 67 12.02 -3.69 11.14
CA ILE A 67 10.64 -3.22 10.99
C ILE A 67 9.89 -4.12 10.01
N TRP A 68 10.48 -4.40 8.84
CA TRP A 68 9.90 -5.30 7.84
C TRP A 68 9.60 -6.69 8.41
N GLU A 69 10.58 -7.30 9.09
CA GLU A 69 10.47 -8.64 9.69
C GLU A 69 9.46 -8.70 10.85
N SER A 70 9.11 -7.56 11.46
CA SER A 70 8.07 -7.48 12.50
C SER A 70 6.63 -7.48 11.97
N SER A 71 6.45 -7.39 10.65
CA SER A 71 5.12 -7.36 10.05
C SER A 71 4.42 -8.71 10.23
N THR A 72 3.21 -8.66 10.78
CA THR A 72 2.36 -9.84 11.04
C THR A 72 1.32 -10.08 9.94
N HIS A 73 1.13 -9.11 9.05
CA HIS A 73 0.04 -9.08 8.07
C HIS A 73 0.53 -8.69 6.69
N PHE A 74 -0.23 -9.07 5.67
CA PHE A 74 -0.07 -8.59 4.31
C PHE A 74 -1.42 -8.24 3.68
N ASN A 75 -1.40 -7.41 2.65
CA ASN A 75 -2.59 -7.03 1.91
C ASN A 75 -2.90 -8.05 0.79
N PRO A 76 -4.09 -8.66 0.78
CA PRO A 76 -4.54 -9.59 -0.26
C PRO A 76 -5.05 -8.89 -1.53
N VAL A 77 -4.85 -7.57 -1.66
CA VAL A 77 -5.46 -6.72 -2.70
C VAL A 77 -6.98 -6.60 -2.58
N ASP A 78 -7.53 -6.89 -1.40
CA ASP A 78 -8.92 -6.59 -1.07
C ASP A 78 -9.02 -5.15 -0.57
N ILE A 79 -9.54 -4.26 -1.43
CA ILE A 79 -9.58 -2.82 -1.19
C ILE A 79 -10.93 -2.26 -1.61
N VAL A 80 -11.59 -1.59 -0.67
CA VAL A 80 -12.82 -0.83 -0.92
C VAL A 80 -12.49 0.66 -0.93
N CYS A 81 -12.89 1.36 -1.98
CA CYS A 81 -12.54 2.75 -2.22
C CYS A 81 -13.76 3.68 -2.17
N ALA A 82 -13.66 4.79 -1.45
CA ALA A 82 -14.59 5.91 -1.54
C ALA A 82 -13.99 6.99 -2.47
N LEU A 83 -14.63 7.16 -3.64
CA LEU A 83 -14.12 8.02 -4.73
C LEU A 83 -14.85 9.37 -4.85
N ARG A 84 -15.75 9.65 -3.90
CA ARG A 84 -16.57 10.86 -3.89
C ARG A 84 -16.39 11.61 -2.58
N ASP A 85 -16.47 12.93 -2.66
CA ASP A 85 -16.46 13.81 -1.50
C ASP A 85 -17.79 13.77 -0.73
N MET A 86 -17.86 14.54 0.37
CA MET A 86 -19.03 14.64 1.24
C MET A 86 -20.28 15.17 0.51
N ASP A 87 -20.10 15.90 -0.59
CA ASP A 87 -21.18 16.43 -1.43
C ASP A 87 -21.55 15.47 -2.58
N GLY A 88 -20.92 14.29 -2.63
CA GLY A 88 -21.13 13.29 -3.67
C GLY A 88 -20.40 13.58 -4.99
N ARG A 89 -19.52 14.58 -5.06
CA ARG A 89 -18.73 14.89 -6.27
C ARG A 89 -17.52 13.96 -6.36
N SER A 90 -17.20 13.53 -7.57
CA SER A 90 -16.01 12.69 -7.79
C SER A 90 -14.72 13.45 -7.55
N TYR A 91 -13.78 12.83 -6.83
CA TYR A 91 -12.43 13.35 -6.68
C TYR A 91 -11.65 13.27 -7.99
N ASP A 92 -10.79 14.27 -8.24
CA ASP A 92 -9.71 14.13 -9.21
C ASP A 92 -8.56 13.34 -8.58
N LEU A 93 -8.56 12.02 -8.76
CA LEU A 93 -7.61 11.09 -8.11
C LEU A 93 -6.15 11.43 -8.42
N ARG A 94 -5.87 12.08 -9.57
CA ARG A 94 -4.52 12.47 -10.00
C ARG A 94 -3.87 13.52 -9.09
N LYS A 95 -4.66 14.19 -8.25
CA LYS A 95 -4.20 15.14 -7.23
C LYS A 95 -3.70 14.44 -5.97
N PHE A 96 -3.99 13.14 -5.80
CA PHE A 96 -3.65 12.35 -4.63
C PHE A 96 -2.61 11.25 -4.93
N CYS A 97 -1.92 11.37 -6.06
CA CYS A 97 -0.82 10.51 -6.45
C CYS A 97 0.52 11.15 -6.06
N ASP A 98 1.46 10.34 -5.57
CA ASP A 98 2.85 10.76 -5.52
C ASP A 98 3.47 10.58 -6.92
N ARG A 99 3.84 11.69 -7.55
CA ARG A 99 4.43 11.67 -8.89
C ARG A 99 5.93 11.42 -8.89
N TYR A 100 6.58 11.66 -7.75
CA TYR A 100 8.02 11.61 -7.56
C TYR A 100 8.47 10.31 -6.91
N ALA A 101 7.56 9.51 -6.37
CA ALA A 101 7.92 8.19 -5.88
C ALA A 101 8.47 7.29 -7.01
N TRP A 102 9.58 6.62 -6.73
CA TRP A 102 10.21 5.62 -7.59
C TRP A 102 11.03 4.63 -6.74
N PHE A 103 11.32 3.46 -7.29
CA PHE A 103 12.27 2.50 -6.70
C PHE A 103 13.07 1.79 -7.80
N VAL A 104 14.22 1.23 -7.42
CA VAL A 104 15.06 0.45 -8.34
C VAL A 104 14.64 -1.01 -8.28
N THR A 105 14.42 -1.60 -9.46
CA THR A 105 14.24 -3.05 -9.61
C THR A 105 15.38 -3.66 -10.39
N ILE A 106 15.65 -4.93 -10.12
CA ILE A 106 16.51 -5.75 -10.95
C ILE A 106 15.60 -6.67 -11.76
N LYS A 107 15.73 -6.62 -13.09
CA LYS A 107 15.02 -7.52 -14.01
C LYS A 107 16.02 -8.31 -14.82
N SER A 108 15.64 -9.52 -15.23
CA SER A 108 16.40 -10.27 -16.22
C SER A 108 15.77 -10.07 -17.59
N LYS A 109 16.58 -9.68 -18.58
CA LYS A 109 16.19 -9.66 -19.99
C LYS A 109 17.25 -10.41 -20.79
N ASP A 110 16.82 -11.44 -21.52
CA ASP A 110 17.70 -12.27 -22.34
C ASP A 110 18.89 -12.86 -21.56
N GLY A 111 18.67 -13.20 -20.28
CA GLY A 111 19.70 -13.75 -19.39
C GLY A 111 20.65 -12.72 -18.80
N VAL A 112 20.45 -11.44 -19.08
CA VAL A 112 21.25 -10.33 -18.54
C VAL A 112 20.44 -9.56 -17.49
N ASP A 113 21.05 -9.33 -16.33
CA ASP A 113 20.48 -8.48 -15.30
C ASP A 113 20.54 -7.01 -15.71
N ILE A 114 19.40 -6.35 -15.67
CA ILE A 114 19.23 -4.93 -15.93
C ILE A 114 18.65 -4.26 -14.68
N LYS A 115 19.17 -3.07 -14.37
CA LYS A 115 18.57 -2.17 -13.39
C LYS A 115 17.52 -1.31 -14.08
N ALA A 116 16.32 -1.28 -13.52
CA ALA A 116 15.23 -0.45 -14.01
C ALA A 116 14.72 0.47 -12.88
N ILE A 117 14.22 1.64 -13.27
CA ILE A 117 13.50 2.53 -12.36
C ILE A 117 12.01 2.29 -12.60
N GLU A 118 11.28 1.99 -11.52
CA GLU A 118 9.83 1.84 -11.56
C GLU A 118 9.16 2.90 -10.72
N ARG A 119 8.01 3.35 -11.22
CA ARG A 119 7.09 4.17 -10.43
C ARG A 119 6.19 3.22 -9.63
N PRO A 120 5.96 3.47 -8.34
CA PRO A 120 5.11 2.61 -7.55
C PRO A 120 3.70 2.55 -8.12
N GLY A 121 3.18 1.33 -8.08
CA GLY A 121 1.91 0.97 -8.67
C GLY A 121 0.72 1.53 -7.88
N LEU A 122 -0.36 0.75 -7.87
CA LEU A 122 -1.68 1.22 -7.50
C LEU A 122 -1.74 1.83 -6.08
N TRP A 123 -1.22 1.14 -5.05
CA TRP A 123 -1.40 1.59 -3.67
C TRP A 123 -0.40 2.65 -3.19
N ASN A 124 0.91 2.46 -3.37
CA ASN A 124 1.88 3.40 -2.77
C ASN A 124 2.24 4.59 -3.67
N GLY A 125 1.95 4.51 -4.97
CA GLY A 125 2.19 5.62 -5.89
C GLY A 125 0.90 6.34 -6.25
N SER A 126 0.00 5.60 -6.91
CA SER A 126 -1.26 6.20 -7.41
C SER A 126 -2.25 6.57 -6.29
N MET A 127 -2.10 5.98 -5.10
CA MET A 127 -2.93 6.26 -3.93
C MET A 127 -2.13 6.78 -2.72
N ALA A 128 -0.94 7.34 -2.93
CA ALA A 128 -0.04 7.78 -1.86
C ALA A 128 -0.71 8.72 -0.84
N TYR A 129 -1.49 9.69 -1.34
CA TYR A 129 -2.12 10.71 -0.48
C TYR A 129 -3.59 10.41 -0.20
N TRP A 130 -3.97 9.14 -0.15
CA TRP A 130 -5.32 8.71 0.24
C TRP A 130 -5.40 8.47 1.74
N ASN A 131 -6.56 8.73 2.33
CA ASN A 131 -6.84 8.27 3.68
C ASN A 131 -6.94 6.75 3.65
N SER A 132 -6.22 6.09 4.55
CA SER A 132 -6.05 4.64 4.54
C SER A 132 -6.46 4.06 5.87
N VAL A 133 -7.32 3.04 5.83
CA VAL A 133 -7.74 2.27 7.01
C VAL A 133 -7.43 0.81 6.76
N PHE A 134 -6.75 0.17 7.70
CA PHE A 134 -6.40 -1.24 7.64
C PHE A 134 -7.28 -2.04 8.57
N VAL A 135 -7.85 -3.13 8.06
CA VAL A 135 -8.78 -3.99 8.81
C VAL A 135 -8.30 -5.43 8.68
N GLU A 136 -8.07 -6.11 9.80
CA GLU A 136 -7.82 -7.56 9.77
C GLU A 136 -9.07 -8.27 9.26
N VAL A 137 -8.91 -9.13 8.25
CA VAL A 137 -9.97 -9.97 7.69
C VAL A 137 -9.56 -11.45 7.78
N PRO A 138 -10.52 -12.39 7.84
CA PRO A 138 -10.20 -13.82 7.91
C PRO A 138 -9.32 -14.26 6.73
N SER A 139 -8.27 -15.05 6.98
CA SER A 139 -7.37 -15.52 5.92
C SER A 139 -8.09 -16.28 4.80
N ASP A 140 -9.22 -16.93 5.10
CA ASP A 140 -10.03 -17.68 4.14
C ASP A 140 -10.71 -16.79 3.08
N THR A 141 -10.79 -15.47 3.29
CA THR A 141 -11.26 -14.53 2.24
C THR A 141 -10.24 -14.37 1.12
N PHE A 142 -9.01 -14.86 1.30
CA PHE A 142 -7.93 -14.76 0.34
C PHE A 142 -7.43 -16.12 -0.13
N SER A 143 -7.60 -16.41 -1.42
CA SER A 143 -7.11 -17.64 -2.05
C SER A 143 -6.26 -17.29 -3.28
N PRO A 144 -4.97 -16.92 -3.10
CA PRO A 144 -4.12 -16.50 -4.20
C PRO A 144 -3.66 -17.67 -5.06
N VAL A 145 -3.47 -17.40 -6.35
CA VAL A 145 -2.80 -18.29 -7.29
C VAL A 145 -1.56 -17.56 -7.83
N LYS A 146 -0.38 -17.88 -7.28
CA LYS A 146 0.91 -17.28 -7.68
C LYS A 146 1.72 -18.20 -8.60
N LYS A 147 1.57 -19.51 -8.43
CA LYS A 147 2.18 -20.57 -9.24
C LYS A 147 1.10 -21.48 -9.82
N VAL A 148 1.41 -22.15 -10.92
CA VAL A 148 0.49 -23.13 -11.53
C VAL A 148 0.04 -24.19 -10.52
N LEU A 149 0.94 -24.63 -9.62
CA LEU A 149 0.63 -25.61 -8.58
C LEU A 149 -0.34 -25.10 -7.50
N ASP A 150 -0.50 -23.79 -7.33
CA ASP A 150 -1.48 -23.25 -6.38
C ASP A 150 -2.91 -23.63 -6.77
N LEU A 151 -3.19 -23.84 -8.07
CA LEU A 151 -4.48 -24.32 -8.54
C LEU A 151 -4.85 -25.71 -7.98
N LEU A 152 -3.88 -26.52 -7.53
CA LEU A 152 -4.13 -27.83 -6.93
C LEU A 152 -4.65 -27.74 -5.49
N ARG A 153 -4.62 -26.55 -4.86
CA ARG A 153 -5.17 -26.37 -3.51
C ARG A 153 -6.69 -26.70 -3.51
N PRO A 154 -7.21 -27.34 -2.45
CA PRO A 154 -8.62 -27.76 -2.40
C PRO A 154 -9.64 -26.65 -2.70
N LEU A 155 -9.33 -25.40 -2.30
CA LEU A 155 -10.17 -24.22 -2.54
C LEU A 155 -10.35 -23.87 -4.03
N HIS A 156 -9.44 -24.31 -4.90
CA HIS A 156 -9.48 -24.07 -6.34
C HIS A 156 -9.94 -25.27 -7.16
N GLN A 157 -10.14 -26.42 -6.51
CA GLN A 157 -10.62 -27.63 -7.15
C GLN A 157 -12.14 -27.66 -7.17
N LYS A 158 -12.73 -28.21 -8.25
CA LYS A 158 -14.16 -28.51 -8.26
C LYS A 158 -14.43 -29.54 -7.16
N LYS A 159 -15.47 -29.32 -6.36
CA LYS A 159 -15.99 -30.38 -5.49
C LYS A 159 -16.49 -31.51 -6.39
N GLY A 160 -15.85 -32.67 -6.29
CA GLY A 160 -16.30 -33.91 -6.92
C GLY A 160 -17.53 -34.47 -6.24
#